data_AF-A0A850YAZ3-F1
#
_entry.id   AF-A0A850YAZ3-F1
#
_cell.length_a   1.000
_cell.length_b   1.000
_cell.length_c   1.000
_cell.angle_alpha   90.00
_cell.angle_beta   90.00
_cell.angle_gamma   90.00
#
_symmetry.space_group_name_H-M   'P 1'
#
loop_
_entity.id
_entity.type
_entity.pdbx_description
1 polymer ?
#
loop_
_entity_poly.entity_id
_entity_poly.type
_entity_poly.pdbx_seq_one_letter_code
_entity_poly.pdbx_strand_id
1 'polypeptide(L)' 'KMEIRVVTLGLDGAGKTTILFKLKQDEFMQPIPTIGFNVETVEYKNLKFTIWDVGGKHKL' A
#
# COMPACT_ATOMS: atom_id res chain seq x y z
N LYS A 1 -3.71 15.65 -14.34
CA LYS A 1 -3.44 14.24 -13.95
C LYS A 1 -4.76 13.63 -13.50
N MET A 2 -5.07 12.40 -13.88
CA MET A 2 -6.26 11.72 -13.37
C MET A 2 -5.97 11.20 -11.96
N GLU A 3 -6.83 11.52 -11.01
CA GLU A 3 -6.69 11.09 -9.63
C GLU A 3 -7.48 9.81 -9.39
N ILE A 4 -6.80 8.81 -8.84
CA ILE A 4 -7.39 7.49 -8.53
C ILE A 4 -7.18 7.23 -7.04
N ARG A 5 -8.24 6.83 -6.35
CA ARG A 5 -8.17 6.36 -4.96
C ARG A 5 -8.32 4.85 -4.94
N VAL A 6 -7.37 4.18 -4.29
CA VAL A 6 -7.31 2.72 -4.18
C VAL A 6 -7.26 2.35 -2.71
N VAL A 7 -8.02 1.33 -2.32
CA VAL A 7 -7.91 0.71 -0.99
C VAL A 7 -7.45 -0.73 -1.20
N THR A 8 -6.33 -1.09 -0.58
CA THR A 8 -5.80 -2.46 -0.62
C THR A 8 -6.26 -3.23 0.62
N LEU A 9 -7.03 -4.30 0.37
CA LEU A 9 -7.58 -5.19 1.39
C LEU A 9 -7.01 -6.61 1.23
N GLY A 10 -7.04 -7.39 2.30
CA GLY A 10 -6.52 -8.75 2.31
C GLY A 10 -6.08 -9.18 3.71
N LEU A 11 -5.86 -10.49 3.89
CA LEU A 11 -5.44 -11.07 5.16
C LEU A 11 -4.09 -10.52 5.64
N ASP A 12 -3.80 -10.72 6.92
CA ASP A 12 -2.47 -10.47 7.47
C ASP A 12 -1.44 -11.34 6.75
N GLY A 13 -0.31 -10.74 6.38
CA GLY A 13 0.73 -11.44 5.62
C GLY A 13 0.43 -11.66 4.13
N ALA A 14 -0.72 -11.21 3.59
CA ALA A 14 -1.05 -11.36 2.15
C ALA A 14 -0.14 -10.57 1.18
N GLY A 15 0.83 -9.80 1.68
CA GLY A 15 1.80 -9.06 0.85
C GLY A 15 1.33 -7.68 0.35
N LYS A 16 0.26 -7.10 0.95
CA LYS A 16 -0.29 -5.79 0.56
C LYS A 16 0.76 -4.66 0.60
N THR A 17 1.52 -4.60 1.68
CA THR A 17 2.59 -3.61 1.85
C THR A 17 3.75 -3.84 0.88
N THR A 18 4.06 -5.10 0.57
CA THR A 18 5.12 -5.46 -0.39
C THR A 18 4.78 -4.99 -1.80
N ILE A 19 3.55 -5.22 -2.26
CA ILE A 19 3.14 -4.75 -3.59
C ILE A 19 3.06 -3.22 -3.64
N LEU A 20 2.68 -2.56 -2.53
CA LEU A 20 2.67 -1.11 -2.44
C LEU A 20 4.07 -0.51 -2.63
N PHE A 21 5.07 -1.04 -1.92
CA PHE A 21 6.45 -0.58 -2.07
C PHE A 21 7.02 -0.89 -3.45
N LYS A 22 6.70 -2.05 -4.03
CA LYS A 22 7.08 -2.36 -5.40
C LYS A 22 6.50 -1.35 -6.40
N LEU A 23 5.25 -0.93 -6.22
CA LEU A 23 4.64 0.11 -7.07
C LEU A 23 5.24 1.50 -6.84
N LYS A 24 5.68 1.81 -5.62
CA LYS A 24 6.19 3.13 -5.24
C LYS A 24 7.66 3.35 -5.58
N GLN A 25 8.49 2.33 -5.39
CA GLN A 25 9.96 2.42 -5.44
C GLN A 25 10.60 1.40 -6.38
N ASP A 26 9.81 0.54 -7.04
CA ASP A 26 10.30 -0.59 -7.84
C ASP A 26 11.21 -1.57 -7.08
N GLU A 27 11.13 -1.59 -5.75
CA GLU A 27 11.93 -2.45 -4.88
C GLU A 27 11.09 -3.43 -4.06
N PHE A 28 11.65 -4.61 -3.78
CA PHE A 28 11.10 -5.56 -2.84
C PHE A 28 11.75 -5.36 -1.47
N MET A 29 11.10 -4.55 -0.63
CA MET A 29 11.51 -4.38 0.76
C MET A 29 10.93 -5.49 1.65
N GLN A 30 11.65 -5.86 2.71
CA GLN A 30 11.08 -6.70 3.76
C GLN A 30 9.95 -5.96 4.46
N PRO A 31 8.71 -6.46 4.44
CA PRO A 31 7.58 -5.76 5.01
C PRO A 31 7.64 -5.82 6.54
N ILE A 32 7.57 -4.65 7.17
CA ILE A 32 7.25 -4.55 8.60
C ILE A 32 5.72 -4.60 8.71
N PRO A 33 5.15 -5.39 9.64
CA PRO A 33 3.70 -5.45 9.80
C PRO A 33 3.07 -4.06 9.97
N THR A 34 2.13 -3.70 9.09
CA THR A 34 1.42 -2.42 9.16
C THR A 34 0.59 -2.34 10.44
N ILE A 35 0.84 -1.31 11.25
CA ILE A 35 0.04 -0.98 12.42
C ILE A 35 -1.01 0.06 11.99
N GLY A 36 -2.30 -0.30 12.04
CA GLY A 36 -3.37 0.58 11.60
C GLY A 36 -3.47 0.66 10.08
N PHE A 37 -3.20 1.83 9.49
CA PHE A 37 -3.24 2.05 8.04
C PHE A 37 -2.05 2.87 7.56
N ASN A 38 -1.62 2.64 6.32
CA ASN A 38 -0.65 3.45 5.60
C ASN A 38 -1.31 4.12 4.39
N VAL A 39 -0.87 5.34 4.04
CA VAL A 39 -1.36 6.06 2.86
C VAL A 39 -0.18 6.50 2.02
N GLU A 40 -0.13 6.02 0.79
CA GLU A 40 0.94 6.35 -0.15
C GLU A 40 0.40 6.98 -1.41
N THR A 41 1.17 7.89 -1.99
CA THR A 41 0.88 8.46 -3.31
C THR A 41 1.88 7.95 -4.33
N VAL A 42 1.41 7.27 -5.36
CA VAL A 42 2.21 6.78 -6.49
C VAL A 42 1.86 7.57 -7.74
N GLU A 43 2.87 8.07 -8.44
CA GLU A 43 2.68 8.69 -9.75
C GLU A 43 3.13 7.74 -10.84
N TYR A 44 2.28 7.51 -11.83
CA TYR A 44 2.62 6.70 -13.00
C TYR A 44 1.99 7.33 -14.24
N LYS A 45 2.84 7.78 -15.17
CA LYS A 45 2.43 8.54 -16.36
C LYS A 45 1.55 9.76 -15.99
N ASN A 46 0.33 9.84 -16.50
CA ASN A 46 -0.64 10.90 -16.24
C ASN A 46 -1.58 10.59 -15.05
N LEU A 47 -1.33 9.52 -14.30
CA LEU A 47 -2.13 9.06 -13.17
C LEU A 47 -1.44 9.38 -11.84
N LYS A 48 -2.26 9.77 -10.87
CA LYS A 48 -1.87 9.92 -9.47
C LYS A 48 -2.74 9.00 -8.63
N PHE A 49 -2.14 7.96 -8.07
CA PHE A 49 -2.80 7.01 -7.20
C PHE A 49 -2.61 7.44 -5.74
N THR A 50 -3.69 7.49 -4.98
CA THR A 50 -3.64 7.52 -3.51
C THR A 50 -4.10 6.16 -3.02
N ILE A 51 -3.16 5.39 -2.45
CA ILE A 51 -3.36 4.00 -2.05
C ILE A 51 -3.42 3.93 -0.52
N TRP A 52 -4.48 3.33 0.00
CA TRP A 52 -4.67 3.06 1.43
C TRP A 52 -4.38 1.59 1.71
N ASP A 53 -3.27 1.29 2.39
CA ASP A 53 -2.93 -0.04 2.89
C ASP A 53 -3.45 -0.22 4.30
N VAL A 54 -4.47 -1.07 4.45
CA VAL A 54 -5.12 -1.31 5.74
C VAL A 54 -4.53 -2.57 6.35
N GLY A 55 -3.83 -2.42 7.48
CA GLY A 55 -3.27 -3.51 8.28
C GLY A 55 -4.32 -4.10 9.23
N GLY A 56 -4.26 -5.43 9.43
CA GLY A 56 -5.23 -6.18 10.23
C GLY A 56 -4.75 -6.57 11.63
N LYS A 57 -3.53 -6.17 12.05
CA LYS A 57 -3.02 -6.58 13.36
C LYS A 57 -3.86 -5.94 14.47
N HIS A 58 -4.84 -6.69 14.97
CA HIS A 58 -5.57 -6.36 16.17
C HIS A 58 -4.58 -6.22 17.31
N LYS A 59 -4.62 -5.08 18.00
CA LYS A 59 -4.08 -4.99 19.36
C LYS A 59 -4.92 -5.94 20.21
N LEU A 60 -4.40 -7.14 20.47
CA LEU A 60 -4.73 -7.86 21.69
C LEU A 60 -3.92 -7.25 22.83
#